data_AF-A0A7C6V2K6-F1
#
_entry.id   AF-A0A7C6V2K6-F1
#
_cell.length_a   1.000
_cell.length_b   1.000
_cell.length_c   1.000
_cell.angle_alpha   90.00
_cell.angle_beta   90.00
_cell.angle_gamma   90.00
#
_symmetry.space_group_name_H-M   'P 1'
#
loop_
_entity.id
_entity.type
_entity.pdbx_description
1 polymer ?
#
loop_
_entity_poly.entity_id
_entity_poly.type
_entity_poly.pdbx_seq_one_letter_code
_entity_poly.pdbx_strand_id
1 'polypeptide(L)'
;MPVLTYYEAKQRLAKGDFPSFLLLQGEERFLWREVIGFLRRRLEARDGSLDYVEWDESAGEAEVCQMLATIPFGSERRLAVINNPSPAALENYLRIANPSVVLVLLFETRLKASTRAYRLLVENGWVVDCSPLRGKDLARWLVEEARSRKKDITPTAIEYLRFLCGDSLARLRQEVEKASLYLGGESKVITVEVLKEVGSRTAGRSIFELVDAVAEGKTELVKEALAEISAQGQPPVLVVALLSRHFLMMLEMACLLEEGVLPQKISEAMGIQPFVAKKMLQQLSSFSIAGLERILEALLELDAALKQGRGNPQLLLEAALIEISIKKPLTLQGKR
;
A
#
# COMPACT_ATOMS: atom_id res chain seq x y z
N MET A 1 -18.89 3.05 -21.66
CA MET A 1 -18.80 2.04 -20.58
C MET A 1 -18.29 2.71 -19.30
N PRO A 2 -18.75 2.28 -18.12
CA PRO A 2 -18.22 2.78 -16.85
C PRO A 2 -16.74 2.36 -16.70
N VAL A 3 -15.96 3.20 -16.03
CA VAL A 3 -14.61 2.87 -15.58
C VAL A 3 -14.71 1.70 -14.61
N LEU A 4 -13.96 0.63 -14.87
CA LEU A 4 -13.90 -0.56 -14.04
C LEU A 4 -12.95 -0.34 -12.86
N THR A 5 -13.31 -0.88 -11.71
CA THR A 5 -12.36 -1.08 -10.62
C THR A 5 -11.38 -2.21 -10.97
N TYR A 6 -10.22 -2.22 -10.30
CA TYR A 6 -9.27 -3.34 -10.34
C TYR A 6 -9.94 -4.72 -10.15
N TYR A 7 -10.90 -4.83 -9.22
CA TYR A 7 -11.59 -6.07 -8.93
C TYR A 7 -12.55 -6.50 -10.04
N GLU A 8 -13.34 -5.56 -10.58
CA GLU A 8 -14.25 -5.85 -11.68
C GLU A 8 -13.49 -6.29 -12.93
N ALA A 9 -12.37 -5.65 -13.22
CA ALA A 9 -11.48 -6.05 -14.31
C ALA A 9 -10.99 -7.50 -14.11
N LYS A 10 -10.44 -7.85 -12.93
CA LYS A 10 -10.01 -9.24 -12.64
C LYS A 10 -11.15 -10.25 -12.74
N GLN A 11 -12.35 -9.90 -12.27
CA GLN A 11 -13.51 -10.79 -12.36
C GLN A 11 -13.95 -11.05 -13.81
N ARG A 12 -13.95 -10.02 -14.67
CA ARG A 12 -14.28 -10.19 -16.09
C ARG A 12 -13.23 -11.03 -16.83
N LEU A 13 -11.94 -10.74 -16.60
CA LEU A 13 -10.83 -11.57 -17.11
C LEU A 13 -10.92 -13.03 -16.62
N ALA A 14 -11.38 -13.24 -15.37
CA ALA A 14 -11.61 -14.58 -14.83
C ALA A 14 -12.77 -15.30 -15.53
N LYS A 15 -13.77 -14.59 -16.06
CA LYS A 15 -14.86 -15.19 -16.86
C LYS A 15 -14.47 -15.49 -18.31
N GLY A 16 -13.28 -15.08 -18.76
CA GLY A 16 -12.81 -15.29 -20.12
C GLY A 16 -13.24 -14.21 -21.11
N ASP A 17 -13.75 -13.07 -20.61
CA ASP A 17 -13.91 -11.85 -21.41
C ASP A 17 -12.55 -11.16 -21.52
N PHE A 18 -12.12 -10.88 -22.75
CA PHE A 18 -10.87 -10.17 -23.03
C PHE A 18 -11.15 -8.99 -23.97
N PRO A 19 -10.86 -7.75 -23.55
CA PRO A 19 -11.04 -6.60 -24.43
C PRO A 19 -9.90 -6.51 -25.45
N SER A 20 -10.15 -5.89 -26.61
CA SER A 20 -9.09 -5.57 -27.57
C SER A 20 -8.15 -4.49 -27.01
N PHE A 21 -8.72 -3.53 -26.25
CA PHE A 21 -7.98 -2.45 -25.61
C PHE A 21 -8.22 -2.42 -24.10
N LEU A 22 -7.16 -2.23 -23.33
CA LEU A 22 -7.20 -2.09 -21.89
C LEU A 22 -6.38 -0.88 -21.45
N LEU A 23 -7.05 0.16 -20.98
CA LEU A 23 -6.40 1.32 -20.37
C LEU A 23 -6.30 1.09 -18.86
N LEU A 24 -5.08 1.05 -18.32
CA LEU A 24 -4.81 1.07 -16.89
C LEU A 24 -4.38 2.48 -16.50
N GLN A 25 -5.19 3.16 -15.70
CA GLN A 25 -4.92 4.54 -15.30
C GLN A 25 -4.81 4.70 -13.78
N GLY A 26 -3.89 5.54 -13.31
CA GLY A 26 -3.67 5.81 -11.89
C GLY A 26 -2.25 5.47 -11.42
N GLU A 27 -1.87 6.02 -10.26
CA GLU A 27 -0.48 6.02 -9.77
C GLU A 27 0.00 4.66 -9.22
N GLU A 28 -0.91 3.73 -8.92
CA GLU A 28 -0.55 2.46 -8.27
C GLU A 28 -0.05 1.43 -9.30
N ARG A 29 1.25 1.55 -9.64
CA ARG A 29 1.94 0.66 -10.61
C ARG A 29 1.89 -0.82 -10.20
N PHE A 30 1.75 -1.14 -8.91
CA PHE A 30 1.59 -2.52 -8.47
C PHE A 30 0.32 -3.15 -9.06
N LEU A 31 -0.79 -2.41 -9.07
CA LEU A 31 -2.05 -2.89 -9.65
C LEU A 31 -1.94 -3.08 -11.16
N TRP A 32 -1.18 -2.23 -11.86
CA TRP A 32 -0.91 -2.43 -13.29
C TRP A 32 -0.28 -3.79 -13.55
N ARG A 33 0.80 -4.10 -12.83
CA ARG A 33 1.53 -5.37 -12.98
C ARG A 33 0.67 -6.57 -12.61
N GLU A 34 -0.18 -6.45 -11.59
CA GLU A 34 -1.14 -7.49 -11.24
C GLU A 34 -2.17 -7.75 -12.34
N VAL A 35 -2.75 -6.70 -12.94
CA VAL A 35 -3.72 -6.85 -14.03
C VAL A 35 -3.06 -7.42 -15.29
N ILE A 36 -1.89 -6.90 -15.68
CA ILE A 36 -1.13 -7.40 -16.84
C ILE A 36 -0.76 -8.87 -16.64
N GLY A 37 -0.21 -9.21 -15.46
CA GLY A 37 0.17 -10.58 -15.13
C GLY A 37 -1.03 -11.54 -15.07
N PHE A 38 -2.18 -11.06 -14.58
CA PHE A 38 -3.42 -11.84 -14.60
C PHE A 38 -3.93 -12.05 -16.02
N LEU A 39 -4.02 -11.00 -16.82
CA LEU A 39 -4.40 -11.05 -18.23
C LEU A 39 -3.51 -12.02 -19.01
N ARG A 40 -2.19 -11.88 -18.89
CA ARG A 40 -1.20 -12.75 -19.52
C ARG A 40 -1.45 -14.22 -19.21
N ARG A 41 -1.54 -14.59 -17.93
CA ARG A 41 -1.79 -15.98 -17.51
C ARG A 41 -3.12 -16.53 -18.05
N ARG A 42 -4.15 -15.68 -18.14
CA ARG A 42 -5.48 -16.09 -18.66
C ARG A 42 -5.46 -16.27 -20.17
N LEU A 43 -4.73 -15.44 -20.92
CA LEU A 43 -4.52 -15.61 -22.35
C LEU A 43 -3.68 -16.86 -22.64
N GLU A 44 -2.57 -17.06 -21.93
CA GLU A 44 -1.73 -18.26 -22.07
C GLU A 44 -2.50 -19.54 -21.76
N ALA A 45 -3.35 -19.55 -20.73
CA ALA A 45 -4.19 -20.70 -20.40
C ALA A 45 -5.27 -21.01 -21.44
N ARG A 46 -5.68 -20.04 -22.24
CA ARG A 46 -6.74 -20.18 -23.27
C ARG A 46 -6.15 -20.54 -24.63
N ASP A 47 -5.12 -19.82 -25.04
CA ASP A 47 -4.62 -19.77 -26.42
C ASP A 47 -3.19 -20.38 -26.54
N GLY A 48 -2.59 -20.83 -25.42
CA GLY A 48 -1.27 -21.47 -25.42
C GLY A 48 -0.12 -20.47 -25.35
N SER A 49 0.81 -20.52 -26.32
CA SER A 49 1.92 -19.56 -26.38
C SER A 49 1.39 -18.15 -26.64
N LEU A 50 1.96 -17.16 -25.96
CA LEU A 50 1.62 -15.75 -26.09
C LEU A 50 2.86 -14.96 -26.46
N ASP A 51 2.77 -14.11 -27.49
CA ASP A 51 3.79 -13.12 -27.79
C ASP A 51 3.62 -11.90 -26.85
N TYR A 52 4.63 -11.57 -26.06
CA TYR A 52 4.59 -10.48 -25.09
C TYR A 52 5.60 -9.41 -25.46
N VAL A 53 5.13 -8.18 -25.67
CA VAL A 53 5.98 -7.04 -25.99
C VAL A 53 5.58 -5.84 -25.14
N GLU A 54 6.56 -5.16 -24.57
CA GLU A 54 6.36 -3.98 -23.74
C GLU A 54 7.29 -2.85 -24.18
N TRP A 55 6.71 -1.66 -24.34
CA TRP A 55 7.42 -0.44 -24.72
C TRP A 55 7.28 0.62 -23.64
N ASP A 56 8.33 1.41 -23.49
CA ASP A 56 8.30 2.64 -22.72
C ASP A 56 7.86 3.84 -23.58
N GLU A 57 7.89 5.03 -23.00
CA GLU A 57 7.50 6.28 -23.68
C GLU A 57 8.48 6.71 -24.80
N SER A 58 9.67 6.09 -24.87
CA SER A 58 10.70 6.42 -25.86
C SER A 58 10.56 5.64 -27.18
N ALA A 59 9.66 4.67 -27.23
CA ALA A 59 9.47 3.82 -28.40
C ALA A 59 8.99 4.61 -29.63
N GLY A 60 9.56 4.29 -30.79
CA GLY A 60 9.19 4.91 -32.05
C GLY A 60 7.78 4.50 -32.49
N GLU A 61 6.91 5.47 -32.72
CA GLU A 61 5.50 5.23 -33.08
C GLU A 61 5.32 4.31 -34.30
N ALA A 62 6.16 4.48 -35.33
CA ALA A 62 6.09 3.68 -36.55
C ALA A 62 6.37 2.18 -36.29
N GLU A 63 7.34 1.88 -35.42
CA GLU A 63 7.70 0.52 -35.02
C GLU A 63 6.55 -0.14 -34.26
N VAL A 64 5.98 0.59 -33.29
CA VAL A 64 4.84 0.11 -32.50
C VAL A 64 3.63 -0.15 -33.41
N CYS A 65 3.29 0.78 -34.29
CA CYS A 65 2.20 0.61 -35.25
C CYS A 65 2.40 -0.63 -36.14
N GLN A 66 3.61 -0.84 -36.66
CA GLN A 66 3.93 -2.01 -37.47
C GLN A 66 3.73 -3.30 -36.68
N MET A 67 4.17 -3.34 -35.42
CA MET A 67 4.01 -4.50 -34.55
C MET A 67 2.53 -4.75 -34.22
N LEU A 68 1.74 -3.72 -33.92
CA LEU A 68 0.31 -3.87 -33.65
C LEU A 68 -0.47 -4.36 -34.90
N ALA A 69 -0.06 -3.95 -36.09
CA ALA A 69 -0.71 -4.37 -37.35
C ALA A 69 -0.31 -5.78 -37.80
N THR A 70 0.76 -6.35 -37.24
CA THR A 70 1.29 -7.66 -37.65
C THR A 70 0.70 -8.79 -36.82
N ILE A 71 0.26 -9.87 -37.46
CA ILE A 71 -0.16 -11.10 -36.78
C ILE A 71 1.08 -11.76 -36.15
N PRO A 72 1.04 -12.14 -34.86
CA PRO A 72 2.18 -12.78 -34.22
C PRO A 72 2.50 -14.13 -34.86
N PHE A 73 3.79 -14.41 -35.02
CA PHE A 73 4.27 -15.69 -35.55
C PHE A 73 4.52 -16.67 -34.39
N GLY A 74 3.96 -17.87 -34.46
CA GLY A 74 4.17 -18.93 -33.44
C GLY A 74 3.37 -18.76 -32.14
N SER A 75 2.41 -17.83 -32.10
CA SER A 75 1.40 -17.69 -31.04
C SER A 75 0.08 -17.24 -31.65
N GLU A 76 -1.04 -17.59 -31.01
CA GLU A 76 -2.36 -17.16 -31.49
C GLU A 76 -2.64 -15.69 -31.18
N ARG A 77 -2.01 -15.16 -30.13
CA ARG A 77 -2.18 -13.78 -29.67
C ARG A 77 -0.88 -13.10 -29.25
N ARG A 78 -0.92 -11.77 -29.37
CA ARG A 78 0.07 -10.84 -28.85
C ARG A 78 -0.54 -9.97 -27.75
N LEU A 79 0.15 -9.89 -26.62
CA LEU A 79 -0.11 -8.92 -25.57
C LEU A 79 0.90 -7.78 -25.70
N ALA A 80 0.43 -6.63 -26.16
CA ALA A 80 1.24 -5.43 -26.32
C ALA A 80 0.98 -4.49 -25.14
N VAL A 81 2.03 -4.04 -24.45
CA VAL A 81 1.93 -3.08 -23.35
C VAL A 81 2.70 -1.81 -23.72
N ILE A 82 2.06 -0.65 -23.64
CA ILE A 82 2.72 0.63 -23.94
C ILE A 82 2.57 1.55 -22.74
N ASN A 83 3.71 2.01 -22.21
CA ASN A 83 3.75 2.93 -21.10
C ASN A 83 3.71 4.39 -21.58
N ASN A 84 2.72 5.14 -21.08
CA ASN A 84 2.55 6.57 -21.27
C ASN A 84 2.73 7.07 -22.72
N PRO A 85 2.03 6.48 -23.73
CA PRO A 85 2.18 6.93 -25.10
C PRO A 85 1.66 8.37 -25.29
N SER A 86 2.27 9.08 -26.24
CA SER A 86 1.82 10.43 -26.58
C SER A 86 0.35 10.41 -27.09
N PRO A 87 -0.43 11.50 -26.87
CA PRO A 87 -1.82 11.55 -27.34
C PRO A 87 -1.97 11.37 -28.86
N ALA A 88 -0.99 11.80 -29.66
CA ALA A 88 -0.99 11.64 -31.11
C ALA A 88 -0.82 10.16 -31.50
N ALA A 89 0.18 9.50 -30.93
CA ALA A 89 0.45 8.09 -31.17
C ALA A 89 -0.71 7.19 -30.69
N LEU A 90 -1.31 7.55 -29.56
CA LEU A 90 -2.46 6.83 -28.99
C LEU A 90 -3.63 6.72 -29.98
N GLU A 91 -3.98 7.79 -30.69
CA GLU A 91 -5.06 7.71 -31.69
C GLU A 91 -4.73 6.77 -32.85
N ASN A 92 -3.45 6.71 -33.25
CA ASN A 92 -3.02 5.84 -34.33
C ASN A 92 -3.02 4.37 -33.89
N TYR A 93 -2.57 4.08 -32.67
CA TYR A 93 -2.63 2.73 -32.09
C TYR A 93 -4.06 2.20 -31.99
N LEU A 94 -5.01 3.04 -31.56
CA LEU A 94 -6.41 2.63 -31.38
C LEU A 94 -7.17 2.38 -32.69
N ARG A 95 -6.67 2.89 -33.82
CA ARG A 95 -7.26 2.63 -35.15
C ARG A 95 -6.83 1.28 -35.73
N ILE A 96 -5.80 0.66 -35.17
CA ILE A 96 -5.30 -0.63 -35.65
C ILE A 96 -6.23 -1.73 -35.13
N ALA A 97 -7.05 -2.28 -36.02
CA ALA A 97 -7.93 -3.40 -35.72
C ALA A 97 -7.21 -4.72 -36.02
N ASN A 98 -6.58 -5.30 -34.99
CA ASN A 98 -5.98 -6.63 -35.07
C ASN A 98 -6.59 -7.56 -34.00
N PRO A 99 -7.43 -8.54 -34.37
CA PRO A 99 -8.11 -9.40 -33.40
C PRO A 99 -7.17 -10.33 -32.61
N SER A 100 -5.93 -10.53 -33.11
CA SER A 100 -4.89 -11.29 -32.42
C SER A 100 -4.10 -10.45 -31.43
N VAL A 101 -4.34 -9.13 -31.33
CA VAL A 101 -3.64 -8.25 -30.39
C VAL A 101 -4.56 -7.82 -29.27
N VAL A 102 -4.07 -7.94 -28.04
CA VAL A 102 -4.62 -7.25 -26.87
C VAL A 102 -3.65 -6.14 -26.51
N LEU A 103 -4.09 -4.89 -26.64
CA LEU A 103 -3.28 -3.71 -26.37
C LEU A 103 -3.61 -3.15 -24.97
N VAL A 104 -2.60 -3.07 -24.12
CA VAL A 104 -2.64 -2.46 -22.80
C VAL A 104 -1.91 -1.12 -22.82
N LEU A 105 -2.57 -0.07 -22.34
CA LEU A 105 -2.05 1.29 -22.28
C LEU A 105 -1.96 1.72 -20.83
N LEU A 106 -0.80 2.24 -20.42
CA LEU A 106 -0.57 2.65 -19.03
C LEU A 106 -0.47 4.17 -18.93
N PHE A 107 -1.22 4.77 -18.01
CA PHE A 107 -1.18 6.20 -17.75
C PHE A 107 -1.24 6.48 -16.25
N GLU A 108 -0.24 7.16 -15.69
CA GLU A 108 -0.29 7.54 -14.27
C GLU A 108 -1.43 8.52 -13.99
N THR A 109 -1.71 9.40 -14.96
CA THR A 109 -2.77 10.40 -14.88
C THR A 109 -4.01 9.95 -15.65
N ARG A 110 -5.18 10.42 -15.19
CA ARG A 110 -6.44 10.10 -15.86
C ARG A 110 -6.52 10.79 -17.22
N LEU A 111 -6.80 10.02 -18.26
CA LEU A 111 -7.11 10.55 -19.58
C LEU A 111 -8.42 11.34 -19.53
N LYS A 112 -8.43 12.54 -20.13
CA LYS A 112 -9.62 13.39 -20.18
C LYS A 112 -10.70 12.72 -21.02
N ALA A 113 -11.90 12.56 -20.45
CA ALA A 113 -13.04 11.92 -21.11
C ALA A 113 -13.50 12.62 -22.39
N SER A 114 -13.19 13.92 -22.54
CA SER A 114 -13.50 14.71 -23.74
C SER A 114 -12.59 14.40 -24.94
N THR A 115 -11.48 13.69 -24.74
CA THR A 115 -10.54 13.35 -25.83
C THR A 115 -11.12 12.30 -26.77
N ARG A 116 -10.76 12.38 -28.05
CA ARG A 116 -11.17 11.39 -29.05
C ARG A 116 -10.61 10.00 -28.73
N ALA A 117 -9.35 9.93 -28.29
CA ALA A 117 -8.72 8.68 -27.88
C ALA A 117 -9.49 7.96 -26.75
N TYR A 118 -9.94 8.70 -25.72
CA TYR A 118 -10.74 8.12 -24.64
C TYR A 118 -12.08 7.56 -25.15
N ARG A 119 -12.76 8.27 -26.06
CA ARG A 119 -14.01 7.77 -26.67
C ARG A 119 -13.79 6.46 -27.43
N LEU A 120 -12.76 6.40 -28.29
CA LEU A 120 -12.41 5.20 -29.05
C LEU A 120 -12.08 4.01 -28.13
N LEU A 121 -11.36 4.26 -27.04
CA LEU A 121 -11.03 3.25 -26.02
C LEU A 121 -12.28 2.68 -25.35
N VAL A 122 -13.21 3.55 -24.95
CA VAL A 122 -14.42 3.15 -24.22
C VAL A 122 -15.43 2.42 -25.12
N GLU A 123 -15.39 2.66 -26.43
CA GLU A 123 -16.19 1.94 -27.42
C GLU A 123 -15.68 0.51 -27.66
N ASN A 124 -14.36 0.30 -27.62
CA ASN A 124 -13.72 -0.95 -28.07
C ASN A 124 -12.92 -1.68 -26.98
N GLY A 125 -12.99 -1.22 -25.73
CA GLY A 125 -12.12 -1.68 -24.66
C GLY A 125 -12.58 -1.30 -23.26
N TRP A 126 -11.70 -1.53 -22.29
CA TRP A 126 -11.95 -1.27 -20.88
C TRP A 126 -11.01 -0.18 -20.35
N VAL A 127 -11.53 0.62 -19.43
CA VAL A 127 -10.73 1.55 -18.62
C VAL A 127 -10.75 1.03 -17.19
N VAL A 128 -9.59 0.85 -16.58
CA VAL A 128 -9.43 0.31 -15.23
C VAL A 128 -8.77 1.36 -14.35
N ASP A 129 -9.40 1.66 -13.22
CA ASP A 129 -8.85 2.54 -12.19
C ASP A 129 -7.86 1.77 -11.31
N CYS A 130 -6.64 2.28 -11.29
CA CYS A 130 -5.49 1.80 -10.52
C CYS A 130 -4.96 2.95 -9.66
N SER A 131 -5.87 3.70 -9.02
CA SER A 131 -5.53 4.64 -7.97
C SER A 131 -5.04 3.90 -6.71
N PRO A 132 -4.19 4.56 -5.88
CA PRO A 132 -3.76 3.99 -4.61
C PRO A 132 -4.93 3.54 -3.73
N LEU A 133 -4.83 2.33 -3.17
CA LEU A 133 -5.87 1.78 -2.31
C LEU A 133 -5.69 2.30 -0.88
N ARG A 134 -6.79 2.75 -0.26
CA ARG A 134 -6.78 3.25 1.12
C ARG A 134 -7.94 2.68 1.93
N GLY A 135 -7.81 2.74 3.26
CA GLY A 135 -8.87 2.35 4.20
C GLY A 135 -9.52 1.01 3.88
N LYS A 136 -10.83 1.03 3.63
CA LYS A 136 -11.63 -0.18 3.36
C LYS A 136 -11.20 -0.94 2.10
N ASP A 137 -10.78 -0.23 1.05
CA ASP A 137 -10.37 -0.87 -0.21
C ASP A 137 -9.03 -1.59 -0.06
N LEU A 138 -8.11 -1.03 0.72
CA LEU A 138 -6.85 -1.68 1.08
C LEU A 138 -7.09 -2.90 1.97
N ALA A 139 -7.98 -2.79 2.96
CA ALA A 139 -8.36 -3.91 3.82
C ALA A 139 -8.98 -5.06 3.00
N ARG A 140 -9.88 -4.73 2.06
CA ARG A 140 -10.43 -5.70 1.11
C ARG A 140 -9.35 -6.36 0.27
N TRP A 141 -8.38 -5.59 -0.20
CA TRP A 141 -7.26 -6.10 -0.99
C TRP A 141 -6.43 -7.11 -0.21
N LEU A 142 -6.11 -6.82 1.05
CA LEU A 142 -5.39 -7.73 1.94
C LEU A 142 -6.15 -9.05 2.17
N VAL A 143 -7.47 -8.99 2.32
CA VAL A 143 -8.31 -10.20 2.44
C VAL A 143 -8.21 -11.06 1.18
N GLU A 144 -8.32 -10.45 0.00
CA GLU A 144 -8.22 -11.18 -1.27
C GLU A 144 -6.79 -11.69 -1.52
N GLU A 145 -5.76 -10.95 -1.09
CA GLU A 145 -4.37 -11.35 -1.19
C GLU A 145 -4.09 -12.59 -0.32
N ALA A 146 -4.62 -12.64 0.90
CA ALA A 146 -4.58 -13.83 1.75
C ALA A 146 -5.35 -15.00 1.12
N ARG A 147 -6.57 -14.75 0.61
CA ARG A 147 -7.41 -15.78 -0.03
C ARG A 147 -6.79 -16.39 -1.27
N SER A 148 -6.08 -15.61 -2.07
CA SER A 148 -5.33 -16.11 -3.23
C SER A 148 -4.27 -17.15 -2.84
N ARG A 149 -3.81 -17.12 -1.59
CA ARG A 149 -2.90 -18.09 -0.95
C ARG A 149 -3.62 -19.14 -0.10
N LYS A 150 -4.94 -19.26 -0.24
CA LYS A 150 -5.81 -20.16 0.53
C LYS A 150 -5.75 -19.90 2.04
N LYS A 151 -5.52 -18.64 2.43
CA LYS A 151 -5.55 -18.16 3.81
C LYS A 151 -6.68 -17.16 4.02
N ASP A 152 -7.11 -17.03 5.26
CA ASP A 152 -7.90 -15.92 5.77
C ASP A 152 -6.99 -15.00 6.60
N ILE A 153 -7.41 -13.76 6.85
CA ILE A 153 -6.67 -12.79 7.66
C ILE A 153 -7.64 -12.07 8.59
N THR A 154 -7.26 -11.92 9.86
CA THR A 154 -8.12 -11.24 10.84
C THR A 154 -8.10 -9.72 10.63
N PRO A 155 -9.16 -8.99 11.00
CA PRO A 155 -9.16 -7.52 10.98
C PRO A 155 -8.02 -6.90 11.78
N THR A 156 -7.64 -7.51 12.91
CA THR A 156 -6.51 -7.07 13.74
C THR A 156 -5.17 -7.26 13.03
N ALA A 157 -4.99 -8.35 12.28
CA ALA A 157 -3.80 -8.60 11.48
C ALA A 157 -3.67 -7.62 10.30
N ILE A 158 -4.79 -7.23 9.67
CA ILE A 158 -4.82 -6.19 8.64
C ILE A 158 -4.28 -4.86 9.19
N GLU A 159 -4.79 -4.41 10.34
CA GLU A 159 -4.33 -3.16 10.95
C GLU A 159 -2.86 -3.24 11.38
N TYR A 160 -2.44 -4.39 11.88
CA TYR A 160 -1.04 -4.64 12.22
C TYR A 160 -0.13 -4.51 10.99
N LEU A 161 -0.50 -5.10 9.86
CA LEU A 161 0.23 -4.98 8.61
C LEU A 161 0.27 -3.54 8.09
N ARG A 162 -0.85 -2.83 8.14
CA ARG A 162 -0.91 -1.41 7.75
C ARG A 162 -0.03 -0.55 8.64
N PHE A 163 0.01 -0.81 9.94
CA PHE A 163 0.90 -0.10 10.85
C PHE A 163 2.37 -0.37 10.55
N LEU A 164 2.76 -1.58 10.11
CA LEU A 164 4.15 -1.88 9.76
C LEU A 164 4.54 -1.36 8.37
N CYS A 165 3.72 -1.66 7.36
CA CYS A 165 4.06 -1.47 5.96
C CYS A 165 3.50 -0.17 5.35
N GLY A 166 2.56 0.48 6.03
CA GLY A 166 1.74 1.55 5.45
C GLY A 166 0.83 0.99 4.36
N ASP A 167 0.62 1.79 3.31
CA ASP A 167 -0.26 1.43 2.19
C ASP A 167 0.51 0.80 1.01
N SER A 168 1.79 0.47 1.18
CA SER A 168 2.60 -0.14 0.12
C SER A 168 2.15 -1.57 -0.19
N LEU A 169 1.40 -1.75 -1.28
CA LEU A 169 0.87 -3.05 -1.70
C LEU A 169 1.97 -4.11 -1.88
N ALA A 170 3.15 -3.72 -2.40
CA ALA A 170 4.29 -4.61 -2.57
C ALA A 170 4.79 -5.16 -1.23
N ARG A 171 4.97 -4.28 -0.22
CA ARG A 171 5.41 -4.69 1.13
C ARG A 171 4.35 -5.53 1.83
N LEU A 172 3.09 -5.10 1.75
CA LEU A 172 1.96 -5.83 2.33
C LEU A 172 1.84 -7.25 1.76
N ARG A 173 1.95 -7.40 0.43
CA ARG A 173 2.01 -8.71 -0.23
C ARG A 173 3.12 -9.58 0.33
N GLN A 174 4.32 -9.04 0.48
CA GLN A 174 5.46 -9.78 0.99
C GLN A 174 5.21 -10.29 2.41
N GLU A 175 4.65 -9.46 3.30
CA GLU A 175 4.32 -9.90 4.66
C GLU A 175 3.23 -10.97 4.68
N VAL A 176 2.17 -10.82 3.86
CA VAL A 176 1.11 -11.84 3.72
C VAL A 176 1.69 -13.15 3.17
N GLU A 177 2.62 -13.08 2.23
CA GLU A 177 3.28 -14.24 1.66
C GLU A 177 4.14 -14.98 2.69
N LYS A 178 4.98 -14.25 3.44
CA LYS A 178 5.78 -14.84 4.52
C LYS A 178 4.90 -15.51 5.57
N ALA A 179 3.82 -14.85 5.99
CA ALA A 179 2.85 -15.43 6.94
C ALA A 179 2.16 -16.67 6.38
N SER A 180 1.79 -16.64 5.10
CA SER A 180 1.16 -17.79 4.44
C SER A 180 2.10 -19.00 4.37
N LEU A 181 3.38 -18.77 4.06
CA LEU A 181 4.42 -19.80 4.03
C LEU A 181 4.70 -20.37 5.42
N TYR A 182 4.81 -19.51 6.43
CA TYR A 182 5.01 -19.91 7.83
C TYR A 182 3.89 -20.83 8.33
N LEU A 183 2.63 -20.51 8.04
CA LEU A 183 1.48 -21.32 8.45
C LEU A 183 1.39 -22.70 7.75
N GLY A 184 2.13 -22.91 6.65
CA GLY A 184 2.10 -24.16 5.91
C GLY A 184 0.69 -24.60 5.50
N GLY A 185 0.35 -25.88 5.67
CA GLY A 185 -1.00 -26.41 5.43
C GLY A 185 -1.90 -26.48 6.68
N GLU A 186 -1.32 -26.30 7.87
CA GLU A 186 -1.95 -26.65 9.15
C GLU A 186 -2.95 -25.59 9.64
N SER A 187 -2.58 -24.32 9.51
CA SER A 187 -3.46 -23.20 9.86
C SER A 187 -3.82 -22.38 8.62
N LYS A 188 -5.08 -21.93 8.56
CA LYS A 188 -5.58 -21.09 7.46
C LYS A 188 -5.66 -19.61 7.81
N VAL A 189 -5.53 -19.22 9.08
CA VAL A 189 -5.82 -17.84 9.51
C VAL A 189 -4.53 -17.12 9.88
N ILE A 190 -4.26 -16.01 9.21
CA ILE A 190 -3.19 -15.07 9.55
C ILE A 190 -3.70 -14.17 10.68
N THR A 191 -3.12 -14.33 11.86
CA THR A 191 -3.40 -13.50 13.05
C THR A 191 -2.23 -12.55 13.34
N VAL A 192 -2.39 -11.67 14.33
CA VAL A 192 -1.31 -10.77 14.77
C VAL A 192 -0.14 -11.57 15.33
N GLU A 193 -0.42 -12.66 16.04
CA GLU A 193 0.58 -13.55 16.65
C GLU A 193 1.45 -14.20 15.56
N VAL A 194 0.82 -14.73 14.52
CA VAL A 194 1.54 -15.25 13.34
C VAL A 194 2.44 -14.19 12.73
N LEU A 195 1.95 -12.96 12.55
CA LEU A 195 2.75 -11.88 11.98
C LEU A 195 3.91 -11.45 12.89
N LYS A 196 3.73 -11.50 14.22
CA LYS A 196 4.79 -11.25 15.20
C LYS A 196 5.86 -12.33 15.14
N GLU A 197 5.49 -13.60 15.06
CA GLU A 197 6.41 -14.73 14.95
C GLU A 197 7.19 -14.73 13.63
N VAL A 198 6.55 -14.32 12.53
CA VAL A 198 7.20 -14.20 11.22
C VAL A 198 8.14 -12.99 11.15
N GLY A 199 7.78 -11.89 11.84
CA GLY A 199 8.55 -10.65 11.85
C GLY A 199 9.68 -10.60 12.89
N SER A 200 9.59 -11.40 13.95
CA SER A 200 10.59 -11.48 15.02
C SER A 200 11.41 -12.75 14.92
N ARG A 201 12.73 -12.65 15.13
CA ARG A 201 13.62 -13.83 15.22
C ARG A 201 13.62 -14.48 16.60
N THR A 202 13.05 -13.82 17.62
CA THR A 202 13.13 -14.23 19.03
C THR A 202 11.86 -13.85 19.80
N ALA A 203 11.48 -14.63 20.81
CA ALA A 203 10.44 -14.24 21.77
C ALA A 203 10.90 -13.00 22.57
N GLY A 204 10.03 -11.98 22.66
CA GLY A 204 10.28 -10.73 23.37
C GLY A 204 9.20 -9.69 23.10
N ARG A 205 9.31 -8.52 23.74
CA ARG A 205 8.40 -7.39 23.56
C ARG A 205 8.41 -6.92 22.12
N SER A 206 7.22 -6.62 21.63
CA SER A 206 7.03 -6.15 20.26
C SER A 206 7.33 -4.66 20.13
N ILE A 207 7.72 -4.23 18.93
CA ILE A 207 7.90 -2.81 18.62
C ILE A 207 6.66 -1.95 18.89
N PHE A 208 5.49 -2.59 18.91
CA PHE A 208 4.21 -1.98 19.27
C PHE A 208 4.09 -1.70 20.76
N GLU A 209 4.58 -2.60 21.61
CA GLU A 209 4.62 -2.38 23.05
C GLU A 209 5.57 -1.24 23.41
N LEU A 210 6.68 -1.09 22.67
CA LEU A 210 7.55 0.08 22.79
C LEU A 210 6.81 1.37 22.39
N VAL A 211 6.15 1.38 21.24
CA VAL A 211 5.36 2.55 20.77
C VAL A 211 4.29 2.92 21.80
N ASP A 212 3.56 1.94 22.33
CA ASP A 212 2.55 2.15 23.37
C ASP A 212 3.16 2.68 24.66
N ALA A 213 4.29 2.11 25.11
CA ALA A 213 4.98 2.56 26.31
C ALA A 213 5.45 4.01 26.18
N VAL A 214 5.95 4.41 25.01
CA VAL A 214 6.35 5.79 24.72
C VAL A 214 5.13 6.71 24.73
N ALA A 215 4.05 6.36 24.02
CA ALA A 215 2.83 7.16 23.97
C ALA A 215 2.14 7.28 25.35
N GLU A 216 2.26 6.26 26.20
CA GLU A 216 1.70 6.24 27.54
C GLU A 216 2.60 6.92 28.58
N GLY A 217 3.87 7.20 28.25
CA GLY A 217 4.86 7.80 29.16
C GLY A 217 5.43 6.83 30.19
N LYS A 218 5.42 5.52 29.89
CA LYS A 218 5.86 4.45 30.81
C LYS A 218 7.36 4.20 30.65
N THR A 219 8.19 5.11 31.16
CA THR A 219 9.66 5.13 30.93
C THR A 219 10.38 3.82 31.26
N GLU A 220 10.00 3.12 32.33
CA GLU A 220 10.62 1.83 32.68
C GLU A 220 10.29 0.74 31.64
N LEU A 221 9.04 0.69 31.17
CA LEU A 221 8.66 -0.23 30.09
C LEU A 221 9.33 0.14 28.77
N VAL A 222 9.56 1.43 28.50
CA VAL A 222 10.30 1.91 27.32
C VAL A 222 11.72 1.36 27.32
N LYS A 223 12.46 1.47 28.44
CA LYS A 223 13.84 0.95 28.55
C LYS A 223 13.89 -0.56 28.32
N GLU A 224 13.04 -1.30 29.03
CA GLU A 224 12.95 -2.76 28.92
C GLU A 224 12.59 -3.19 27.48
N ALA A 225 11.55 -2.59 26.88
CA ALA A 225 11.15 -2.92 25.51
C ALA A 225 12.21 -2.55 24.48
N LEU A 226 12.87 -1.40 24.63
CA LEU A 226 13.94 -0.97 23.74
C LEU A 226 15.16 -1.91 23.80
N ALA A 227 15.53 -2.38 24.99
CA ALA A 227 16.59 -3.35 25.18
C ALA A 227 16.27 -4.67 24.47
N GLU A 228 15.06 -5.19 24.64
CA GLU A 228 14.62 -6.43 23.97
C GLU A 228 14.57 -6.28 22.44
N ILE A 229 14.03 -5.17 21.93
CA ILE A 229 13.96 -4.88 20.49
C ILE A 229 15.37 -4.75 19.89
N SER A 230 16.29 -4.13 20.61
CA SER A 230 17.70 -4.01 20.21
C SER A 230 18.37 -5.39 20.19
N ALA A 231 18.12 -6.24 21.20
CA ALA A 231 18.64 -7.60 21.26
C ALA A 231 18.11 -8.51 20.13
N GLN A 232 16.90 -8.26 19.65
CA GLN A 232 16.33 -8.92 18.46
C GLN A 232 16.99 -8.48 17.14
N GLY A 233 17.87 -7.47 17.17
CA GLY A 233 18.56 -6.93 16.00
C GLY A 233 17.67 -6.05 15.11
N GLN A 234 16.60 -5.47 15.67
CA GLN A 234 15.75 -4.55 14.91
C GLN A 234 16.51 -3.25 14.61
N PRO A 235 16.49 -2.75 13.36
CA PRO A 235 17.20 -1.51 13.01
C PRO A 235 16.62 -0.30 13.78
N PRO A 236 17.44 0.57 14.39
CA PRO A 236 16.96 1.77 15.07
C PRO A 236 16.08 2.67 14.20
N VAL A 237 16.41 2.78 12.90
CA VAL A 237 15.63 3.55 11.92
C VAL A 237 14.19 3.01 11.78
N LEU A 238 13.98 1.70 11.93
CA LEU A 238 12.63 1.12 11.91
C LEU A 238 11.83 1.56 13.14
N VAL A 239 12.45 1.59 14.33
CA VAL A 239 11.82 2.06 15.57
C VAL A 239 11.36 3.51 15.42
N VAL A 240 12.25 4.38 14.93
CA VAL A 240 11.91 5.79 14.69
C VAL A 240 10.78 5.92 13.67
N ALA A 241 10.84 5.19 12.56
CA ALA A 241 9.79 5.24 11.54
C ALA A 241 8.40 4.84 12.08
N LEU A 242 8.32 3.81 12.93
CA LEU A 242 7.05 3.35 13.52
C LEU A 242 6.53 4.29 14.61
N LEU A 243 7.42 4.90 15.41
CA LEU A 243 7.04 5.96 16.34
C LEU A 243 6.51 7.19 15.60
N SER A 244 7.22 7.66 14.57
CA SER A 244 6.79 8.80 13.76
C SER A 244 5.41 8.55 13.15
N ARG A 245 5.17 7.34 12.61
CA ARG A 245 3.85 6.97 12.10
C ARG A 245 2.77 7.02 13.18
N HIS A 246 3.04 6.52 14.38
CA HIS A 246 2.10 6.56 15.49
C HIS A 246 1.74 7.99 15.89
N PHE A 247 2.73 8.87 16.07
CA PHE A 247 2.51 10.27 16.43
C PHE A 247 1.87 11.08 15.29
N LEU A 248 2.16 10.78 14.02
CA LEU A 248 1.48 11.39 12.87
C LEU A 248 -0.01 11.05 12.85
N MET A 249 -0.36 9.78 13.09
CA MET A 249 -1.77 9.37 13.19
C MET A 249 -2.47 10.05 14.38
N MET A 250 -1.79 10.24 15.51
CA MET A 250 -2.35 11.01 16.64
C MET A 250 -2.55 12.49 16.27
N LEU A 251 -1.62 13.09 15.53
CA LEU A 251 -1.74 14.48 15.08
C LEU A 251 -2.91 14.65 14.09
N GLU A 252 -3.02 13.77 13.10
CA GLU A 252 -4.15 13.74 12.16
C GLU A 252 -5.48 13.62 12.91
N MET A 253 -5.55 12.71 13.88
CA MET A 253 -6.72 12.54 14.73
C MET A 253 -7.05 13.81 15.53
N ALA A 254 -6.05 14.49 16.08
CA ALA A 254 -6.22 15.75 16.80
C ALA A 254 -6.80 16.85 15.90
N CYS A 255 -6.25 17.01 14.69
CA CYS A 255 -6.75 17.98 13.72
C CYS A 255 -8.20 17.71 13.31
N LEU A 256 -8.57 16.45 13.04
CA LEU A 256 -9.95 16.08 12.71
C LEU A 256 -10.93 16.43 13.85
N LEU A 257 -10.53 16.24 15.10
CA LEU A 257 -11.34 16.62 16.25
C LEU A 257 -11.51 18.15 16.35
N GLU A 258 -10.45 18.93 16.10
CA GLU A 258 -10.53 20.40 16.06
C GLU A 258 -11.41 20.92 14.91
N GLU A 259 -11.41 20.23 13.76
CA GLU A 259 -12.30 20.49 12.63
C GLU A 259 -13.76 20.10 12.89
N GLY A 260 -14.07 19.54 14.07
CA GLY A 260 -15.42 19.20 14.51
C GLY A 260 -15.88 17.79 14.13
N VAL A 261 -14.99 16.91 13.65
CA VAL A 261 -15.31 15.50 13.45
C VAL A 261 -15.58 14.85 14.80
N LEU A 262 -16.74 14.20 14.94
CA LEU A 262 -17.11 13.53 16.19
C LEU A 262 -16.16 12.34 16.46
N PRO A 263 -15.78 12.07 17.74
CA PRO A 263 -14.90 10.94 18.09
C PRO A 263 -15.37 9.58 17.54
N GLN A 264 -16.68 9.37 17.42
CA GLN A 264 -17.28 8.14 16.88
C GLN A 264 -17.05 7.97 15.37
N LYS A 265 -16.81 9.08 14.65
CA LYS A 265 -16.58 9.12 13.20
C LYS A 265 -15.11 9.14 12.80
N ILE A 266 -14.19 9.29 13.75
CA ILE A 266 -12.74 9.29 13.51
C ILE A 266 -12.27 8.01 12.80
N SER A 267 -12.75 6.84 13.20
CA SER A 267 -12.38 5.57 12.56
C SER A 267 -12.74 5.52 11.07
N GLU A 268 -13.88 6.10 10.70
CA GLU A 268 -14.34 6.21 9.31
C GLU A 268 -13.52 7.24 8.54
N ALA A 269 -13.27 8.42 9.14
CA ALA A 269 -12.51 9.49 8.53
C ALA A 269 -11.05 9.08 8.22
N MET A 270 -10.39 8.40 9.17
CA MET A 270 -9.02 7.93 9.01
C MET A 270 -8.93 6.56 8.30
N GLY A 271 -10.06 5.90 8.08
CA GLY A 271 -10.10 4.55 7.50
C GLY A 271 -9.34 3.52 8.33
N ILE A 272 -9.41 3.59 9.66
CA ILE A 272 -8.79 2.63 10.60
C ILE A 272 -9.87 1.86 11.37
N GLN A 273 -9.52 0.74 11.99
CA GLN A 273 -10.52 -0.03 12.75
C GLN A 273 -10.99 0.69 14.03
N PRO A 274 -12.27 0.55 14.44
CA PRO A 274 -12.82 1.25 15.60
C PRO A 274 -12.05 1.04 16.91
N PHE A 275 -11.50 -0.16 17.14
CA PHE A 275 -10.73 -0.45 18.34
C PHE A 275 -9.36 0.27 18.36
N VAL A 276 -8.73 0.44 17.20
CA VAL A 276 -7.47 1.21 17.05
C VAL A 276 -7.76 2.68 17.31
N ALA A 277 -8.80 3.23 16.66
CA ALA A 277 -9.23 4.61 16.89
C ALA A 277 -9.54 4.87 18.37
N LYS A 278 -10.26 3.95 19.03
CA LYS A 278 -10.59 4.07 20.46
C LYS A 278 -9.34 4.12 21.34
N LYS A 279 -8.36 3.25 21.11
CA LYS A 279 -7.10 3.24 21.87
C LYS A 279 -6.31 4.53 21.64
N MET A 280 -6.18 4.96 20.40
CA MET A 280 -5.47 6.18 20.05
C MET A 280 -6.15 7.43 20.61
N LEU A 281 -7.49 7.51 20.61
CA LEU A 281 -8.23 8.58 21.26
C LEU A 281 -7.96 8.64 22.78
N GLN A 282 -7.79 7.48 23.44
CA GLN A 282 -7.42 7.44 24.85
C GLN A 282 -6.00 7.97 25.06
N GLN A 283 -5.04 7.58 24.23
CA GLN A 283 -3.67 8.10 24.29
C GLN A 283 -3.65 9.61 24.02
N LEU A 284 -4.38 10.05 22.99
CA LEU A 284 -4.47 11.44 22.54
C LEU A 284 -4.97 12.39 23.64
N SER A 285 -5.79 11.91 24.58
CA SER A 285 -6.26 12.71 25.71
C SER A 285 -5.14 13.36 26.53
N SER A 286 -3.92 12.81 26.48
CA SER A 286 -2.74 13.32 27.18
C SER A 286 -1.82 14.20 26.31
N PHE A 287 -2.25 14.59 25.11
CA PHE A 287 -1.43 15.37 24.17
C PHE A 287 -2.18 16.59 23.64
N SER A 288 -1.44 17.67 23.39
CA SER A 288 -1.90 18.79 22.57
C SER A 288 -1.29 18.70 21.17
N ILE A 289 -1.88 19.37 20.18
CA ILE A 289 -1.32 19.48 18.82
C ILE A 289 0.13 19.95 18.86
N ALA A 290 0.41 21.07 19.54
CA ALA A 290 1.77 21.59 19.71
C ALA A 290 2.71 20.61 20.44
N GLY A 291 2.18 19.73 21.30
CA GLY A 291 2.95 18.66 21.92
C GLY A 291 3.34 17.57 20.91
N LEU A 292 2.39 17.16 20.05
CA LEU A 292 2.61 16.18 19.00
C LEU A 292 3.60 16.69 17.94
N GLU A 293 3.49 17.96 17.54
CA GLU A 293 4.41 18.61 16.61
C GLU A 293 5.86 18.57 17.13
N ARG A 294 6.09 18.93 18.39
CA ARG A 294 7.43 18.85 19.02
C ARG A 294 7.98 17.43 19.06
N ILE A 295 7.12 16.44 19.32
CA ILE A 295 7.54 15.03 19.31
C ILE A 295 7.97 14.61 17.89
N LEU A 296 7.21 15.03 16.88
CA LEU A 296 7.54 14.76 15.48
C LEU A 296 8.83 15.46 15.03
N GLU A 297 9.08 16.69 15.48
CA GLU A 297 10.35 17.40 15.28
C GLU A 297 11.52 16.62 15.90
N ALA A 298 11.39 16.18 17.15
CA ALA A 298 12.43 15.38 17.81
C ALA A 298 12.70 14.05 17.10
N LEU A 299 11.66 13.38 16.61
CA LEU A 299 11.79 12.15 15.83
C LEU A 299 12.43 12.39 14.45
N LEU A 300 12.16 13.54 13.82
CA LEU A 300 12.80 13.95 12.57
C LEU A 300 14.30 14.21 12.77
N GLU A 301 14.68 14.92 13.83
CA GLU A 301 16.09 15.14 14.18
C GLU A 301 16.82 13.82 14.45
N LEU A 302 16.17 12.90 15.17
CA LEU A 302 16.70 11.57 15.45
C LEU A 302 16.89 10.75 14.17
N ASP A 303 15.90 10.72 13.27
CA ASP A 303 16.02 10.03 11.98
C ASP A 303 17.20 10.56 11.15
N ALA A 304 17.35 11.90 11.10
CA ALA A 304 18.48 12.53 10.42
C ALA A 304 19.83 12.17 11.06
N ALA A 305 19.93 12.18 12.39
CA ALA A 305 21.15 11.83 13.11
C ALA A 305 21.56 10.37 12.85
N LEU A 306 20.60 9.44 12.87
CA LEU A 306 20.82 8.02 12.59
C LEU A 306 21.30 7.80 11.14
N LYS A 307 20.64 8.42 10.16
CA LYS A 307 21.01 8.29 8.73
C LYS A 307 22.36 8.90 8.39
N GLN A 308 22.78 9.92 9.14
CA GLN A 308 24.10 10.54 8.99
C GLN A 308 25.20 9.82 9.78
N GLY A 309 24.88 8.75 10.50
CA GLY A 309 25.85 8.00 11.30
C GLY A 309 26.43 8.80 12.46
N ARG A 310 25.68 9.77 13.00
CA ARG A 310 26.13 10.56 14.15
C ARG A 310 25.97 9.72 15.41
N GLY A 311 27.05 9.54 16.18
CA GLY A 311 27.00 8.91 17.50
C GLY A 311 26.63 7.42 17.52
N ASN A 312 26.33 6.91 18.71
CA ASN A 312 25.86 5.54 18.89
C ASN A 312 24.32 5.48 18.70
N PRO A 313 23.81 4.72 17.71
CA PRO A 313 22.38 4.65 17.41
C PRO A 313 21.48 4.26 18.59
N GLN A 314 21.91 3.30 19.42
CA GLN A 314 21.14 2.84 20.57
C GLN A 314 21.03 3.94 21.63
N LEU A 315 22.13 4.64 21.94
CA LEU A 315 22.11 5.72 22.94
C LEU A 315 21.26 6.90 22.49
N LEU A 316 21.35 7.27 21.20
CA LEU A 316 20.51 8.34 20.64
C LEU A 316 19.03 7.99 20.71
N LEU A 317 18.69 6.75 20.36
CA LEU A 317 17.32 6.27 20.42
C LEU A 317 16.82 6.28 21.86
N GLU A 318 17.56 5.68 22.81
CA GLU A 318 17.17 5.63 24.22
C GLU A 318 16.94 7.03 24.82
N ALA A 319 17.88 7.95 24.61
CA ALA A 319 17.76 9.32 25.11
C ALA A 319 16.50 10.02 24.58
N ALA A 320 16.26 9.94 23.27
CA ALA A 320 15.10 10.55 22.64
C ALA A 320 13.78 9.93 23.12
N LEU A 321 13.70 8.60 23.25
CA LEU A 321 12.47 7.94 23.71
C LEU A 321 12.13 8.27 25.16
N ILE A 322 13.15 8.36 26.03
CA ILE A 322 12.96 8.80 27.41
C ILE A 322 12.48 10.26 27.45
N GLU A 323 13.11 11.15 26.67
CA GLU A 323 12.73 12.55 26.60
C GLU A 323 11.27 12.73 26.15
N ILE A 324 10.86 12.05 25.07
CA ILE A 324 9.48 12.04 24.57
C ILE A 324 8.51 11.53 25.63
N SER A 325 8.88 10.47 26.36
CA SER A 325 8.04 9.84 27.38
C SER A 325 7.83 10.74 28.62
N ILE A 326 8.85 11.52 29.00
CA ILE A 326 8.80 12.42 30.17
C ILE A 326 8.04 13.70 29.84
N LYS A 327 8.21 14.25 28.63
CA LYS A 327 7.64 15.54 28.21
C LYS A 327 6.16 15.46 27.79
N LYS A 328 5.39 14.51 28.33
CA LYS A 328 3.93 14.44 28.15
C LYS A 328 3.34 15.81 28.52
N PRO A 329 2.74 16.58 27.59
CA PRO A 329 2.15 17.85 27.95
C PRO A 329 0.93 17.56 28.82
N LEU A 330 0.99 17.96 30.09
CA LEU A 330 -0.18 17.98 30.96
C LEU A 330 -1.31 18.68 30.22
N THR A 331 -2.40 17.93 30.03
CA THR A 331 -3.71 18.35 29.53
C THR A 331 -4.02 19.81 29.80
N LEU A 332 -4.49 20.50 28.76
CA LEU A 332 -5.20 21.78 28.88
C LEU A 332 -6.24 21.69 30.01
N GLN A 333 -5.90 22.25 31.17
CA GLN A 333 -6.90 22.60 32.16
C GLN A 333 -7.88 23.57 31.52
N GLY A 334 -9.16 23.24 31.65
CA GLY A 334 -10.24 23.89 30.94
C GLY A 334 -10.26 25.40 31.11
N LYS A 335 -10.75 26.06 30.07
CA LYS A 335 -11.37 27.38 30.22
C LYS A 335 -12.82 27.27 29.78
N ARG A 336 -13.64 27.77 30.70
CA ARG A 336 -15.09 27.94 30.65
C ARG A 336 -15.53 28.79 29.46
#